data_AF-A0A1H2ZVT1-F1
#
_entry.id   AF-A0A1H2ZVT1-F1
#
_cell.length_a   1.000
_cell.length_b   1.000
_cell.length_c   1.000
_cell.angle_alpha   90.00
_cell.angle_beta   90.00
_cell.angle_gamma   90.00
#
_symmetry.space_group_name_H-M   'P 1'
#
loop_
_entity.id
_entity.type
_entity.pdbx_description
1 polymer ?
#
loop_
_entity_poly.entity_id
_entity_poly.type
_entity_poly.pdbx_seq_one_letter_code
_entity_poly.pdbx_strand_id
1 'polypeptide(L)'
;MQLLLLNKNGEKEWVPMDKICFVSHSSKGPKFMTKSGASYQYPQTMEQVMLVFGPFGYERLDRNVVVNMAAAVSYNPVERNVYFDDTAENGSGLYATVSGANVDKVKHLIIRENEGVTYATSAA
;
A
#
# COMPACT_ATOMS: atom_id res chain seq x y z
N MET A 1 0.61 -10.94 -13.67
CA MET A 1 1.38 -10.10 -14.63
C MET A 1 2.77 -9.84 -14.05
N GLN A 2 3.80 -9.71 -14.89
CA GLN A 2 5.16 -9.37 -14.47
C GLN A 2 5.61 -8.05 -15.12
N LEU A 3 6.48 -7.32 -14.42
CA LEU A 3 7.00 -6.02 -14.84
C LEU A 3 8.52 -6.11 -14.94
N LEU A 4 9.10 -5.53 -15.99
CA LEU A 4 10.55 -5.39 -16.10
C LEU A 4 10.97 -4.07 -15.46
N LEU A 5 11.58 -4.13 -14.28
CA LEU A 5 11.97 -2.97 -13.47
C LEU A 5 13.49 -2.93 -13.24
N LEU A 6 14.01 -1.81 -12.76
CA LEU A 6 15.41 -1.69 -12.36
C LEU A 6 15.55 -1.88 -10.86
N ASN A 7 16.44 -2.79 -10.43
CA ASN A 7 16.76 -2.97 -9.01
C ASN A 7 17.69 -1.84 -8.51
N LYS A 8 18.12 -1.92 -7.24
CA LYS A 8 19.04 -0.93 -6.62
C LYS A 8 20.40 -0.80 -7.31
N ASN A 9 20.83 -1.83 -8.04
CA ASN A 9 22.09 -1.84 -8.81
C ASN A 9 21.90 -1.30 -10.24
N GLY A 10 20.66 -0.99 -10.64
CA GLY A 10 20.32 -0.59 -12.01
C GLY A 10 20.16 -1.75 -12.98
N GLU A 11 20.13 -2.99 -12.48
CA GLU A 11 19.94 -4.19 -13.30
C GLU A 11 18.45 -4.43 -13.56
N LYS A 12 18.14 -4.95 -14.75
CA LYS A 12 16.76 -5.27 -15.12
C LYS A 12 16.32 -6.58 -14.47
N GLU A 13 15.16 -6.56 -13.83
CA GLU A 13 14.60 -7.69 -13.12
C GLU A 13 13.09 -7.82 -13.40
N TRP A 14 12.62 -9.05 -13.60
CA TRP A 14 11.20 -9.34 -13.75
C TRP A 14 10.55 -9.48 -12.37
N VAL A 15 9.70 -8.53 -12.01
CA VAL A 15 9.03 -8.49 -10.71
C VAL A 15 7.54 -8.78 -10.89
N PRO A 16 6.97 -9.77 -10.19
CA PRO A 16 5.53 -9.98 -10.18
C PRO A 16 4.79 -8.77 -9.60
N MET A 17 3.74 -8.30 -10.27
CA MET A 17 3.01 -7.10 -9.84
C MET A 17 2.42 -7.25 -8.44
N ASP A 18 1.89 -8.42 -8.11
CA ASP A 18 1.31 -8.75 -6.79
C ASP A 18 2.31 -8.66 -5.63
N LYS A 19 3.62 -8.66 -5.92
CA LYS A 19 4.67 -8.42 -4.91
C LYS A 19 4.88 -6.94 -4.60
N ILE A 20 4.35 -6.03 -5.41
CA ILE A 20 4.43 -4.59 -5.18
C ILE A 20 3.33 -4.17 -4.20
N CYS A 21 3.71 -3.67 -3.03
CA CYS A 21 2.81 -3.14 -2.01
C CYS A 21 2.34 -1.73 -2.37
N PHE A 22 3.27 -0.85 -2.76
CA PHE A 22 2.93 0.49 -3.20
C PHE A 22 4.01 1.06 -4.12
N VAL A 23 3.63 2.13 -4.82
CA VAL A 23 4.52 2.93 -5.66
C VAL A 23 4.51 4.35 -5.12
N SER A 24 5.70 4.90 -4.85
CA SER A 24 5.86 6.29 -4.44
C SER A 24 6.67 7.07 -5.46
N HIS A 25 6.43 8.37 -5.60
CA HIS A 25 7.26 9.22 -6.44
C HIS A 25 8.60 9.53 -5.77
N SER A 26 9.69 9.53 -6.54
CA SER A 26 11.03 9.97 -6.12
C SER A 26 11.65 10.89 -7.17
N SER A 27 12.76 11.56 -6.85
CA SER A 27 13.50 12.42 -7.79
C SER A 27 14.01 11.71 -9.04
N LYS A 28 14.10 10.37 -9.00
CA LYS A 28 14.50 9.52 -10.14
C LYS A 28 13.31 8.85 -10.83
N GLY A 29 12.09 9.27 -10.50
CA GLY A 29 10.85 8.66 -10.95
C GLY A 29 10.20 7.73 -9.91
N PRO A 30 9.17 6.98 -10.32
CA PRO A 30 8.45 6.01 -9.49
C PRO A 30 9.38 4.99 -8.83
N LYS A 31 9.17 4.78 -7.55
CA LYS A 31 9.81 3.76 -6.72
C LYS A 31 8.76 2.73 -6.32
N PHE A 32 8.97 1.49 -6.73
CA PHE A 32 8.08 0.36 -6.45
C PHE A 32 8.60 -0.37 -5.22
N MET A 33 7.78 -0.48 -4.18
CA MET A 33 8.14 -1.06 -2.89
C MET A 33 7.47 -2.42 -2.71
N THR A 34 8.25 -3.41 -2.30
CA THR A 34 7.76 -4.76 -1.99
C THR A 34 7.70 -4.99 -0.48
N LYS A 35 6.98 -6.04 -0.06
CA LYS A 35 6.85 -6.40 1.36
C LYS A 35 8.20 -6.73 2.04
N SER A 36 9.18 -7.23 1.28
CA SER A 36 10.54 -7.49 1.80
C SER A 36 11.39 -6.24 1.98
N GLY A 37 10.86 -5.06 1.67
CA GLY A 37 11.60 -3.80 1.66
C GLY A 37 12.45 -3.58 0.42
N ALA A 38 12.50 -4.55 -0.52
CA ALA A 38 13.17 -4.35 -1.79
C ALA A 38 12.46 -3.26 -2.60
N SER A 39 13.26 -2.42 -3.26
CA SER A 39 12.76 -1.29 -4.05
C SER A 39 13.28 -1.32 -5.47
N TYR A 40 12.39 -1.00 -6.41
CA TYR A 40 12.68 -0.96 -7.85
C TYR A 40 12.32 0.41 -8.43
N GLN A 41 12.86 0.73 -9.61
CA GLN A 41 12.61 2.00 -10.31
C GLN A 41 12.32 1.77 -11.79
N TYR A 42 11.54 2.68 -12.38
CA TYR A 42 11.33 2.74 -13.81
C TYR A 42 10.89 4.15 -14.24
N PRO A 43 11.32 4.68 -15.40
CA PRO A 43 11.03 6.05 -15.82
C PRO A 43 9.60 6.19 -16.37
N GLN A 44 8.61 6.06 -15.49
CA GLN A 44 7.20 6.33 -15.79
C GLN A 44 6.67 7.52 -14.98
N THR A 45 5.53 8.08 -15.36
CA THR A 45 4.81 9.03 -14.51
C THR A 45 3.84 8.31 -13.58
N MET A 46 3.32 8.99 -12.54
CA MET A 46 2.30 8.38 -11.67
C MET A 46 0.97 8.16 -12.37
N GLU A 47 0.66 8.99 -13.36
CA GLU A 47 -0.51 8.83 -14.22
C GLU A 47 -0.38 7.55 -15.05
N GLN A 48 0.80 7.28 -15.62
CA GLN A 48 1.06 6.04 -16.36
C GLN A 48 1.00 4.81 -15.45
N VAL A 49 1.57 4.89 -14.25
CA VAL A 49 1.45 3.81 -13.27
C VAL A 49 -0.02 3.53 -12.95
N MET A 50 -0.84 4.55 -12.69
CA MET A 50 -2.26 4.34 -12.42
C MET A 50 -3.02 3.71 -13.57
N LEU A 51 -2.72 4.09 -14.82
CA LEU A 51 -3.34 3.49 -16.00
C LEU A 51 -3.06 1.99 -16.09
N VAL A 52 -1.87 1.54 -15.71
CA VAL A 52 -1.46 0.13 -15.76
C VAL A 52 -1.92 -0.64 -14.54
N PHE A 53 -1.84 -0.06 -13.34
CA PHE A 53 -2.06 -0.75 -12.07
C PHE A 53 -3.51 -0.70 -11.59
N GLY A 54 -4.28 0.34 -11.94
CA GLY A 54 -5.68 0.52 -11.54
C GLY A 54 -6.57 -0.70 -11.82
N PRO A 55 -6.51 -1.31 -13.02
CA PRO A 55 -7.27 -2.54 -13.33
C PRO A 55 -6.95 -3.74 -12.43
N PHE A 56 -5.84 -3.70 -11.67
CA PHE A 56 -5.41 -4.76 -10.76
C PHE A 56 -5.70 -4.45 -9.27
N GLY A 57 -6.56 -3.46 -9.00
CA GLY A 57 -6.97 -3.12 -7.62
C GLY A 57 -6.01 -2.18 -6.89
N TYR A 58 -5.14 -1.49 -7.62
CA TYR A 58 -4.33 -0.44 -7.04
C TYR A 58 -5.09 0.89 -7.02
N GLU A 59 -4.91 1.65 -5.95
CA GLU A 59 -5.56 2.95 -5.77
C GLU A 59 -4.56 4.07 -5.47
N ARG A 60 -4.83 5.25 -6.04
CA ARG A 60 -4.09 6.48 -5.69
C ARG A 60 -4.62 6.98 -4.34
N LEU A 61 -3.79 6.88 -3.30
CA LEU A 61 -4.11 7.33 -1.94
C LEU A 61 -3.50 8.70 -1.61
N ASP A 62 -2.49 9.13 -2.37
CA ASP A 62 -1.91 10.48 -2.32
C ASP A 62 -1.51 10.91 -3.74
N ARG A 63 -1.25 12.21 -3.96
CA ARG A 63 -0.71 12.73 -5.22
C ARG A 63 0.50 11.93 -5.70
N ASN A 64 1.34 11.45 -4.78
CA ASN A 64 2.58 10.77 -5.11
C ASN A 64 2.60 9.29 -4.68
N VAL A 65 1.44 8.70 -4.34
CA VAL A 65 1.37 7.35 -3.76
C VAL A 65 0.23 6.55 -4.38
N VAL A 66 0.57 5.36 -4.88
CA VAL A 66 -0.33 4.36 -5.43
C VAL A 66 -0.18 3.07 -4.62
N VAL A 67 -1.25 2.53 -4.07
CA VAL A 67 -1.23 1.40 -3.13
C VAL A 67 -1.95 0.20 -3.69
N ASN A 68 -1.39 -0.99 -3.49
CA ASN A 68 -2.08 -2.26 -3.65
C ASN A 68 -3.05 -2.45 -2.48
N MET A 69 -4.35 -2.27 -2.72
CA MET A 69 -5.35 -2.37 -1.66
C MET A 69 -5.48 -3.78 -1.10
N ALA A 70 -5.18 -4.82 -1.89
CA ALA A 70 -5.20 -6.20 -1.43
C ALA A 70 -4.02 -6.57 -0.52
N ALA A 71 -2.93 -5.79 -0.57
CA ALA A 71 -1.77 -5.99 0.31
C ALA A 71 -1.82 -5.15 1.59
N ALA A 72 -2.74 -4.16 1.64
CA ALA A 72 -2.93 -3.31 2.80
C ALA A 72 -3.55 -4.10 3.96
N VAL A 73 -2.99 -3.94 5.15
CA VAL A 73 -3.38 -4.70 6.34
C VAL A 73 -4.21 -3.83 7.29
N SER A 74 -3.72 -2.62 7.58
CA SER A 74 -4.37 -1.71 8.52
C SER A 74 -4.18 -0.25 8.13
N TYR A 75 -5.03 0.63 8.66
CA TYR A 75 -4.96 2.08 8.48
C TYR A 75 -4.93 2.80 9.83
N ASN A 76 -3.93 3.66 10.03
CA ASN A 76 -3.85 4.57 11.16
C ASN A 76 -4.40 5.96 10.75
N PRO A 77 -5.56 6.39 11.29
CA PRO A 77 -6.17 7.68 10.94
C PRO A 77 -5.44 8.89 11.53
N VAL A 78 -4.66 8.71 12.61
CA VAL A 78 -3.90 9.80 13.25
C VAL A 78 -2.73 10.22 12.37
N GLU A 79 -1.93 9.24 11.93
CA GLU A 79 -0.77 9.48 11.05
C GLU A 79 -1.14 9.54 9.57
N ARG A 80 -2.33 9.05 9.22
CA ARG A 80 -2.81 8.84 7.85
C ARG A 80 -1.89 7.92 7.04
N ASN A 81 -1.54 6.79 7.64
CA ASN A 81 -0.69 5.77 7.04
C ASN A 81 -1.46 4.45 6.87
N VAL A 82 -1.35 3.85 5.69
CA VAL A 82 -1.70 2.44 5.46
C VAL A 82 -0.46 1.59 5.68
N TYR A 83 -0.61 0.51 6.44
CA TYR A 83 0.45 -0.43 6.77
C TYR A 83 0.27 -1.76 6.00
N PHE A 84 1.39 -2.40 5.66
CA PHE A 84 1.44 -3.64 4.89
C PHE A 84 1.91 -4.85 5.71
N ASP A 85 2.06 -4.66 7.02
CA ASP A 85 2.47 -5.69 7.98
C ASP A 85 1.73 -5.48 9.31
N ASP A 86 1.39 -6.58 9.99
CA ASP A 86 0.67 -6.56 11.27
C ASP A 86 1.56 -6.10 12.43
N THR A 87 2.89 -6.24 12.32
CA THR A 87 3.83 -5.86 13.39
C THR A 87 4.07 -4.36 13.49
N ALA A 88 3.25 -3.54 12.85
CA ALA A 88 3.41 -2.09 12.75
C ALA A 88 3.08 -1.32 14.05
N GLU A 89 2.79 -2.01 15.16
CA GLU A 89 2.50 -1.41 16.47
C GLU A 89 3.60 -0.44 16.98
N ASN A 90 4.81 -0.50 16.42
CA ASN A 90 5.95 0.35 16.83
C ASN A 90 6.46 1.31 15.75
N GLY A 91 5.68 1.61 14.71
CA GLY A 91 6.04 2.62 13.69
C GLY A 91 7.21 2.24 12.77
N SER A 92 7.71 1.01 12.85
CA SER A 92 8.79 0.47 12.01
C SER A 92 8.31 -0.37 10.82
N GLY A 93 6.99 -0.48 10.64
CA GLY A 93 6.37 -1.25 9.56
C GLY A 93 6.45 -0.55 8.20
N LEU A 94 6.41 -1.32 7.10
CA LEU A 94 6.27 -0.76 5.76
C LEU A 94 4.93 -0.03 5.65
N TYR A 95 4.95 1.24 5.26
CA TYR A 95 3.75 2.08 5.17
C TYR A 95 3.72 2.99 3.94
N ALA A 96 2.52 3.47 3.64
CA ALA A 96 2.25 4.45 2.58
C ALA A 96 1.30 5.55 3.09
N THR A 97 1.54 6.79 2.67
CA THR A 97 0.74 7.95 3.12
C THR A 97 -0.61 8.03 2.41
N VAL A 98 -1.60 8.57 3.11
CA VAL A 98 -2.96 8.83 2.62
C VAL A 98 -3.27 10.31 2.76
N SER A 99 -3.69 10.94 1.65
CA SER A 99 -4.14 12.33 1.69
C SER A 99 -5.55 12.42 2.29
N GLY A 100 -5.89 13.58 2.87
CA GLY A 100 -7.20 13.81 3.48
C GLY A 100 -8.38 13.54 2.54
N ALA A 101 -8.22 13.81 1.25
CA ALA A 101 -9.23 13.58 0.23
C ALA A 101 -9.47 12.10 -0.11
N ASN A 102 -8.54 11.20 0.27
CA ASN A 102 -8.60 9.78 -0.05
C ASN A 102 -8.85 8.90 1.19
N VAL A 103 -9.13 9.49 2.35
CA VAL A 103 -9.34 8.73 3.60
C VAL A 103 -10.49 7.73 3.47
N ASP A 104 -11.56 8.08 2.75
CA ASP A 104 -12.73 7.20 2.58
C ASP A 104 -12.39 5.84 1.96
N LYS A 105 -11.34 5.77 1.14
CA LYS A 105 -10.88 4.53 0.50
C LYS A 105 -10.28 3.53 1.48
N VAL A 106 -9.81 3.97 2.65
CA VAL A 106 -9.06 3.14 3.61
C VAL A 106 -9.76 2.98 4.96
N LYS A 107 -10.92 3.63 5.16
CA LYS A 107 -11.66 3.56 6.44
C LYS A 107 -12.02 2.14 6.87
N HIS A 108 -12.23 1.24 5.91
CA HIS A 108 -12.53 -0.16 6.19
C HIS A 108 -11.33 -0.96 6.77
N LEU A 109 -10.12 -0.41 6.70
CA LEU A 109 -8.89 -1.00 7.24
C LEU A 109 -8.59 -0.52 8.67
N ILE A 110 -9.48 0.25 9.29
CA ILE A 110 -9.33 0.65 10.69
C ILE A 110 -9.63 -0.57 11.55
N ILE A 111 -8.59 -1.23 12.06
CA ILE A 111 -8.73 -2.30 13.03
C ILE A 111 -9.13 -1.67 14.36
N ARG A 112 -10.34 -1.97 14.82
CA ARG A 112 -10.77 -1.63 16.19
C ARG A 112 -10.30 -2.76 17.09
N GLU A 113 -9.46 -2.47 18.08
CA GLU A 113 -9.20 -3.39 19.19
C GLU A 113 -10.47 -3.56 20.05
N ASN A 114 -11.45 -4.33 19.56
CA ASN A 114 -12.46 -5.05 20.35
C ASN A 114 -13.53 -5.66 19.44
N GLU A 115 -13.39 -6.95 19.13
CA GLU A 115 -14.56 -7.80 18.89
C GLU A 115 -14.51 -9.03 19.80
N GLY A 116 -14.46 -8.78 21.11
CA GLY A 116 -15.05 -9.68 22.10
C GLY A 116 -16.57 -9.57 22.05
N VAL A 117 -17.21 -9.93 20.93
CA VAL A 117 -18.67 -9.94 20.82
C VAL A 117 -19.20 -11.15 21.59
N THR A 118 -19.45 -10.96 22.88
CA THR A 118 -20.22 -11.93 23.68
C THR A 118 -21.70 -11.64 23.41
N TYR A 119 -22.34 -12.44 22.57
CA TYR A 119 -23.80 -12.41 22.47
C TYR A 119 -24.38 -12.97 23.77
N ALA A 120 -24.72 -12.10 24.72
CA ALA A 120 -25.61 -12.48 25.82
C ALA A 120 -27.03 -12.59 25.26
N THR A 121 -27.46 -13.80 24.93
CA THR A 121 -28.88 -14.08 24.67
C THR A 121 -29.61 -14.09 26.01
N SER A 122 -30.28 -13.00 26.36
CA SER A 122 -31.27 -13.00 27.43
C SER A 122 -32.55 -13.66 26.89
N ALA A 123 -32.78 -14.91 27.28
CA ALA A 123 -34.10 -15.52 27.21
C ALA A 123 -34.76 -15.40 28.59
N ALA A 124 -35.86 -14.65 28.67
CA ALA A 124 -36.87 -14.74 29.72
C ALA A 124 -38.20 -14.18 29.18
#